data_AF-N9H8K6-F1
#
_entry.id   AF-N9H8K6-F1
#
_cell.length_a   1.000
_cell.length_b   1.000
_cell.length_c   1.000
_cell.angle_alpha   90.00
_cell.angle_beta   90.00
_cell.angle_gamma   90.00
#
_symmetry.space_group_name_H-M   'P 1'
#
loop_
_entity.id
_entity.type
_entity.pdbx_description
1 polymer ?
#
loop_
_entity_poly.entity_id
_entity_poly.type
_entity_poly.pdbx_seq_one_letter_code
_entity_poly.pdbx_strand_id
1 'polypeptide(L)'
;MKIRTHFITLCCVLFAGQYVQASNVQQAETRFVVSNYAKTQYPIVFAHGMVGFNRIGFDALGMDYWYQILPDLARNGSTAFATRISPFNSSEIRGEQYVEQLKEVMAITGAKN
;
A
#
# COMPACT_ATOMS: atom_id res chain seq x y z
N MET A 1 -14.73 51.81 -0.83
CA MET A 1 -14.15 50.52 -1.26
C MET A 1 -13.49 49.85 -0.05
N LYS A 2 -14.18 48.94 0.63
CA LYS A 2 -13.63 48.11 1.73
C LYS A 2 -14.19 46.70 1.57
N ILE A 3 -13.55 45.91 0.73
CA ILE A 3 -13.81 44.48 0.53
C ILE A 3 -13.30 43.78 1.80
N ARG A 4 -14.25 43.43 2.68
CA ARG A 4 -14.07 42.83 3.99
C ARG A 4 -13.56 41.40 3.84
N THR A 5 -12.35 41.15 4.35
CA THR A 5 -11.92 40.08 5.29
C THR A 5 -12.38 38.62 5.13
N HIS A 6 -13.26 38.24 4.20
CA HIS A 6 -13.76 36.87 4.05
C HIS A 6 -12.87 35.99 3.16
N PHE A 7 -11.98 36.58 2.37
CA PHE A 7 -11.08 35.83 1.48
C PHE A 7 -9.90 35.18 2.21
N ILE A 8 -9.57 35.63 3.42
CA ILE A 8 -8.41 35.13 4.17
C ILE A 8 -8.77 33.85 4.96
N THR A 9 -10.03 33.69 5.40
CA THR A 9 -10.45 32.50 6.17
C THR A 9 -10.63 31.24 5.31
N LEU A 10 -10.88 31.38 4.00
CA LEU A 10 -11.06 30.22 3.10
C LEU A 10 -9.75 29.47 2.81
N CYS A 11 -8.59 30.11 2.98
CA CYS A 11 -7.29 29.51 2.69
C CYS A 11 -6.76 28.59 3.81
N CYS A 12 -7.21 28.78 5.07
CA CYS A 12 -6.73 27.99 6.21
C CYS A 12 -7.45 26.65 6.42
N VAL A 13 -8.65 26.47 5.85
CA VAL A 13 -9.41 25.21 6.01
C VAL A 13 -8.95 24.13 5.02
N LEU A 14 -8.25 24.51 3.95
CA LEU A 14 -7.75 23.57 2.93
C LEU A 14 -6.43 22.87 3.31
N PHE A 15 -5.73 23.30 4.36
CA PHE A 15 -4.48 22.69 4.82
C PHE A 15 -4.60 21.82 6.08
N ALA A 16 -5.76 21.82 6.74
CA ALA A 16 -5.97 21.06 7.99
C ALA A 16 -6.52 19.64 7.77
N GLY A 17 -6.96 19.31 6.56
CA GLY A 17 -7.42 17.97 6.21
C GLY A 17 -6.33 17.23 5.45
N GLN A 18 -6.01 16.01 5.88
CA GLN A 18 -5.15 15.02 5.20
C GLN A 18 -3.66 15.01 5.58
N TYR A 19 -3.37 14.87 6.87
CA TYR A 19 -2.27 13.97 7.28
C TYR A 19 -2.83 12.55 7.42
N VAL A 20 -3.33 11.96 6.33
CA VAL A 20 -3.52 10.51 6.32
C VAL A 20 -2.12 9.94 6.14
N GLN A 21 -1.57 9.34 7.20
CA GLN A 21 -0.39 8.49 7.06
C GLN A 21 -0.73 7.42 6.01
N ALA A 22 0.03 7.38 4.92
CA ALA A 22 -0.14 6.34 3.92
C ALA A 22 0.07 4.97 4.60
N SER A 23 -0.80 4.00 4.32
CA SER A 23 -0.62 2.62 4.76
C SER A 23 0.77 2.13 4.33
N ASN A 24 1.46 1.40 5.20
CA ASN A 24 2.74 0.78 4.82
C ASN A 24 2.53 -0.41 3.87
N VAL A 25 1.28 -0.85 3.73
CA VAL A 25 0.87 -1.91 2.82
C VAL A 25 0.32 -1.32 1.52
N GLN A 26 0.81 -1.84 0.40
CA GLN A 26 0.33 -1.52 -0.95
C GLN A 26 -0.51 -2.70 -1.48
N GLN A 27 -1.80 -2.47 -1.71
CA GLN A 27 -2.65 -3.46 -2.38
C GLN A 27 -2.39 -3.47 -3.89
N ALA A 28 -2.46 -4.65 -4.49
CA ALA A 28 -2.42 -4.80 -5.93
C ALA A 28 -3.74 -4.31 -6.56
N GLU A 29 -3.64 -3.31 -7.43
CA GLU A 29 -4.80 -2.74 -8.14
C GLU A 29 -4.98 -3.41 -9.51
N THR A 30 -6.22 -3.69 -9.89
CA THR A 30 -6.56 -4.12 -11.26
C THR A 30 -7.89 -3.49 -11.72
N ARG A 31 -7.98 -3.16 -13.01
CA ARG A 31 -9.22 -2.63 -13.62
C ARG A 31 -10.21 -3.73 -13.99
N PHE A 32 -9.72 -4.95 -14.19
CA PHE A 32 -10.52 -6.09 -14.59
C PHE A 32 -9.91 -7.39 -14.06
N VAL A 33 -10.76 -8.40 -13.85
CA VAL A 33 -10.37 -9.75 -13.44
C VAL A 33 -10.70 -10.69 -14.60
N VAL A 34 -9.71 -11.45 -15.06
CA VAL A 34 -9.83 -12.34 -16.23
C VAL A 34 -10.06 -13.80 -15.85
N SER A 35 -9.70 -14.20 -14.64
CA SER A 35 -9.86 -15.57 -14.16
C SER A 35 -9.92 -15.62 -12.63
N ASN A 36 -10.20 -16.81 -12.08
CA ASN A 36 -10.09 -17.12 -10.65
C ASN A 36 -8.88 -18.03 -10.35
N TYR A 37 -7.93 -18.15 -11.27
CA TYR A 37 -6.79 -19.08 -11.14
C TYR A 37 -5.95 -18.83 -9.88
N ALA A 38 -5.77 -17.57 -9.50
CA ALA A 38 -5.02 -17.14 -8.32
C ALA A 38 -5.93 -16.72 -7.15
N LYS A 39 -7.23 -17.03 -7.19
CA LYS A 39 -8.16 -16.68 -6.12
C LYS A 39 -7.95 -17.61 -4.93
N THR A 40 -7.27 -17.10 -3.92
CA THR A 40 -6.99 -17.79 -2.66
C THR A 40 -8.07 -17.50 -1.61
N GLN A 41 -8.21 -18.39 -0.62
CA GLN A 41 -9.09 -18.17 0.54
C GLN A 41 -8.61 -17.00 1.42
N TYR A 42 -7.28 -16.83 1.52
CA TYR A 42 -6.64 -15.77 2.30
C TYR A 42 -5.85 -14.83 1.39
N PRO A 43 -5.65 -13.55 1.78
CA PRO A 43 -4.84 -12.63 0.99
C PRO A 43 -3.38 -13.09 0.91
N ILE A 44 -2.73 -12.84 -0.23
CA ILE A 44 -1.30 -13.09 -0.41
C ILE A 44 -0.55 -11.83 0.02
N VAL A 45 0.32 -11.94 1.01
CA VAL A 45 1.07 -10.80 1.57
C VAL A 45 2.56 -11.01 1.31
N PHE A 46 3.16 -10.10 0.54
CA PHE A 46 4.56 -10.19 0.11
C PHE A 46 5.48 -9.41 1.05
N ALA A 47 6.63 -10.01 1.38
CA ALA A 47 7.73 -9.41 2.13
C ALA A 47 9.00 -9.39 1.26
N HIS A 48 9.57 -8.21 1.02
CA HIS A 48 10.78 -8.10 0.21
C HIS A 48 12.04 -8.57 0.97
N GLY A 49 13.14 -8.78 0.25
CA GLY A 49 14.44 -9.18 0.82
C GLY A 49 15.25 -8.01 1.41
N MET A 50 16.52 -8.29 1.74
CA MET A 50 17.51 -7.25 2.04
C MET A 50 17.70 -6.35 0.80
N VAL A 51 17.89 -5.05 1.00
CA VAL A 51 17.89 -4.04 -0.08
C VAL A 51 16.55 -3.93 -0.82
N GLY A 52 15.47 -4.47 -0.25
CA GLY A 52 14.18 -4.42 -0.91
C GLY A 52 13.48 -3.07 -0.80
N PHE A 53 12.49 -2.90 -1.67
CA PHE A 53 11.69 -1.69 -1.83
C PHE A 53 10.29 -2.12 -2.30
N ASN A 54 9.33 -1.21 -2.32
CA ASN A 54 8.07 -1.46 -3.04
C ASN A 54 8.18 -0.95 -4.47
N ARG A 55 8.65 0.28 -4.63
CA ARG A 55 8.87 0.96 -5.90
C ARG A 55 10.14 1.80 -5.86
N ILE A 56 10.92 1.77 -6.93
CA ILE A 56 12.02 2.72 -7.20
C ILE A 56 11.65 3.62 -8.37
N GLY A 57 12.14 4.86 -8.38
CA GLY A 57 11.82 5.85 -9.42
C GLY A 57 10.52 6.62 -9.18
N PHE A 58 10.17 7.52 -10.12
CA PHE A 58 8.96 8.36 -10.06
C PHE A 58 7.74 7.65 -10.64
N ASP A 59 6.52 8.04 -10.26
CA ASP A 59 5.27 7.33 -10.61
C ASP A 59 5.16 6.86 -12.07
N ALA A 60 5.50 7.68 -13.06
CA ALA A 60 5.41 7.30 -14.47
C ALA A 60 6.58 6.41 -14.97
N LEU A 61 7.72 6.40 -14.28
CA LEU A 61 8.96 5.73 -14.71
C LEU A 61 9.51 4.75 -13.67
N GLY A 62 8.72 4.44 -12.65
CA GLY A 62 9.14 3.63 -11.54
C GLY A 62 8.94 2.13 -11.80
N MET A 63 9.75 1.34 -11.10
CA MET A 63 9.75 -0.11 -11.17
C MET A 63 9.36 -0.67 -9.80
N ASP A 64 8.42 -1.59 -9.78
CA ASP A 64 8.03 -2.28 -8.55
C ASP A 64 8.98 -3.44 -8.29
N TYR A 65 9.28 -3.71 -7.01
CA TYR A 65 10.12 -4.87 -6.63
C TYR A 65 9.47 -6.18 -7.08
N TRP A 66 8.15 -6.26 -6.96
CA TRP A 66 7.32 -7.35 -7.46
C TRP A 66 6.81 -7.04 -8.87
N TYR A 67 7.74 -6.69 -9.78
CA TYR A 67 7.42 -6.24 -11.14
C TYR A 67 6.50 -7.24 -11.86
N GLN A 68 5.32 -6.77 -12.26
CA GLN A 68 4.24 -7.54 -12.91
C GLN A 68 3.64 -8.69 -12.10
N ILE A 69 4.22 -9.11 -10.99
CA ILE A 69 3.71 -10.23 -10.17
C ILE A 69 2.39 -9.85 -9.50
N LEU A 70 2.37 -8.73 -8.77
CA LEU A 70 1.17 -8.28 -8.05
C LEU A 70 -0.01 -7.96 -9.00
N PRO A 71 0.18 -7.17 -10.08
CA PRO A 71 -0.90 -6.94 -11.04
C PRO A 71 -1.39 -8.22 -11.73
N ASP A 72 -0.51 -9.19 -11.99
CA ASP A 72 -0.91 -10.45 -12.60
C ASP A 72 -1.74 -11.32 -11.66
N LEU A 73 -1.34 -11.44 -10.40
CA LEU A 73 -2.15 -12.10 -9.38
C LEU A 73 -3.52 -11.44 -9.22
N ALA A 74 -3.58 -10.11 -9.18
CA ALA A 74 -4.83 -9.37 -9.09
C ALA A 74 -5.74 -9.62 -10.31
N ARG A 75 -5.19 -9.58 -11.53
CA ARG A 75 -5.93 -9.93 -12.75
C ARG A 75 -6.47 -11.36 -12.73
N ASN A 76 -5.78 -12.28 -12.05
CA ASN A 76 -6.20 -13.68 -11.89
C ASN A 76 -6.99 -13.94 -10.61
N GLY A 77 -7.56 -12.90 -9.99
CA GLY A 77 -8.56 -13.01 -8.93
C GLY A 77 -8.01 -13.08 -7.51
N SER A 78 -6.71 -12.86 -7.32
CA SER A 78 -6.10 -12.79 -5.99
C SER A 78 -6.33 -11.44 -5.31
N THR A 79 -6.43 -11.46 -3.98
CA THR A 79 -6.21 -10.28 -3.15
C THR A 79 -4.75 -10.29 -2.70
N ALA A 80 -3.91 -9.45 -3.30
CA ALA A 80 -2.47 -9.45 -3.04
C ALA A 80 -1.98 -8.09 -2.52
N PHE A 81 -1.02 -8.13 -1.60
CA PHE A 81 -0.44 -6.96 -0.93
C PHE A 81 1.08 -7.02 -0.92
N ALA A 82 1.75 -5.88 -1.06
CA ALA A 82 3.16 -5.71 -0.74
C ALA A 82 3.33 -4.92 0.56
N THR A 83 4.08 -5.50 1.50
CA THR A 83 4.50 -4.79 2.72
C THR A 83 5.76 -3.97 2.49
N ARG A 84 5.90 -2.88 3.24
CA ARG A 84 7.11 -2.05 3.29
C ARG A 84 7.83 -2.27 4.62
N ILE A 85 8.92 -3.02 4.60
CA ILE A 85 9.73 -3.30 5.80
C ILE A 85 11.14 -2.73 5.65
N SER A 86 11.91 -2.70 6.73
CA SER A 86 13.27 -2.15 6.69
C SER A 86 14.14 -2.93 5.69
N PRO A 87 14.85 -2.25 4.77
CA PRO A 87 15.73 -2.91 3.80
C PRO A 87 17.02 -3.44 4.43
N PHE A 88 17.42 -2.86 5.57
CA PHE A 88 18.63 -3.20 6.33
C PHE A 88 18.31 -3.20 7.82
N ASN A 89 18.04 -4.38 8.37
CA ASN A 89 17.86 -4.57 9.82
C ASN A 89 17.93 -6.08 10.14
N SER A 90 17.91 -6.44 11.43
CA SER A 90 17.83 -7.84 11.85
C SER A 90 16.50 -8.48 11.44
N SER A 91 16.46 -9.82 11.37
CA SER A 91 15.24 -10.55 11.03
C SER A 91 14.14 -10.34 12.06
N GLU A 92 14.50 -10.17 13.35
CA GLU A 92 13.55 -9.93 14.45
C GLU A 92 12.85 -8.58 14.25
N ILE A 93 13.60 -7.51 14.02
CA ILE A 93 13.03 -6.17 13.82
C ILE A 93 12.17 -6.13 12.54
N ARG A 94 12.64 -6.75 11.45
CA ARG A 94 11.87 -6.84 10.20
C ARG A 94 10.61 -7.68 10.36
N GLY A 95 10.67 -8.73 11.18
CA GLY A 95 9.55 -9.59 11.52
C GLY A 95 8.44 -8.83 12.24
N GLU A 96 8.79 -8.04 13.26
CA GLU A 96 7.80 -7.22 13.99
C GLU A 96 7.12 -6.19 13.08
N GLN A 97 7.89 -5.51 12.23
CA GLN A 97 7.34 -4.59 11.22
C GLN A 97 6.38 -5.29 10.24
N TYR A 98 6.69 -6.53 9.88
CA TYR A 98 5.83 -7.34 9.01
C TYR A 98 4.56 -7.77 9.73
N VAL A 99 4.64 -8.16 11.01
CA VAL A 99 3.47 -8.55 11.82
C VAL A 99 2.48 -7.39 11.96
N GLU A 100 2.95 -6.16 12.16
CA GLU A 100 2.08 -4.98 12.21
C GLU A 100 1.28 -4.79 10.90
N GLN A 101 1.95 -4.95 9.77
CA GLN A 101 1.32 -4.84 8.45
C GLN A 101 0.42 -6.02 8.11
N LEU A 102 0.72 -7.21 8.60
CA LEU A 102 -0.18 -8.36 8.46
C LEU A 102 -1.49 -8.11 9.21
N LYS A 103 -1.43 -7.53 10.43
CA LYS A 103 -2.62 -7.13 11.18
C LYS A 103 -3.43 -6.07 10.43
N GLU A 104 -2.77 -5.12 9.76
CA GLU A 104 -3.42 -4.15 8.89
C GLU A 104 -4.15 -4.84 7.72
N VAL A 105 -3.50 -5.77 7.02
CA VAL A 105 -4.13 -6.56 5.96
C VAL A 105 -5.34 -7.35 6.47
N MET A 106 -5.23 -7.96 7.64
CA MET A 106 -6.35 -8.68 8.27
C MET A 106 -7.51 -7.74 8.59
N ALA A 107 -7.22 -6.52 9.05
CA ALA A 107 -8.23 -5.51 9.31
C ALA A 107 -8.92 -5.01 8.02
N ILE A 108 -8.17 -4.84 6.93
CA ILE A 108 -8.70 -4.43 5.61
C ILE A 108 -9.58 -5.53 5.00
N THR A 109 -9.12 -6.78 5.06
CA THR A 109 -9.75 -7.90 4.33
C THR A 109 -10.76 -8.67 5.15
N GLY A 110 -10.75 -8.53 6.47
CA GLY A 110 -11.52 -9.36 7.39
C GLY A 110 -11.01 -10.79 7.52
N ALA A 111 -9.85 -11.13 6.93
CA ALA A 111 -9.22 -12.43 7.05
C ALA A 111 -8.81 -12.70 8.52
N LYS A 112 -9.05 -13.94 8.98
CA LYS A 112 -8.75 -14.39 10.34
C LYS A 112 -8.11 -15.77 10.29
N ASN A 113 -7.34 -16.06 11.33
CA ASN A 113 -6.74 -17.38 11.58
C ASN A 113 -7.78 -18.33 12.16
#